data_AF-A0A829ZDT1-F1
#
_entry.id   AF-A0A829ZDT1-F1
#
_cell.length_a   1.000
_cell.length_b   1.000
_cell.length_c   1.000
_cell.angle_alpha   90.00
_cell.angle_beta   90.00
_cell.angle_gamma   90.00
#
_symmetry.space_group_name_H-M   'P 1'
#
loop_
_entity.id
_entity.type
_entity.pdbx_description
1 polymer ?
#
loop_
_entity_poly.entity_id
_entity_poly.type
_entity_poly.pdbx_seq_one_letter_code
_entity_poly.pdbx_strand_id
1 'polypeptide(L)' 'MKAQAVLENPEASEAEVNAAHAALTKALEGLVAKPGDTTAIKTGDNSLIGTSIALMSLSLARILYFKKEKVLK' A
#
# COMPACT_ATOMS: atom_id res chain seq x y z
N MET A 1 -17.29 -18.41 -20.35
CA MET A 1 -16.53 -19.47 -19.64
C MET A 1 -15.87 -18.84 -18.43
N LYS A 2 -16.03 -19.40 -17.23
CA LYS A 2 -15.37 -18.92 -16.01
C LYS A 2 -14.11 -19.75 -15.82
N ALA A 3 -12.95 -19.13 -15.60
CA ALA A 3 -11.69 -19.85 -15.36
C ALA A 3 -11.78 -20.83 -14.17
N GLN A 4 -12.62 -20.50 -13.18
CA GLN A 4 -12.89 -21.36 -12.03
C GLN A 4 -13.57 -22.69 -12.41
N ALA A 5 -14.44 -22.70 -13.42
CA ALA A 5 -15.08 -23.93 -13.89
C ALA A 5 -14.08 -24.89 -14.57
N VAL A 6 -13.02 -24.34 -15.17
CA VAL A 6 -11.92 -25.14 -15.74
C VAL A 6 -11.00 -25.66 -14.64
N LEU A 7 -10.77 -24.87 -13.58
CA LEU A 7 -9.97 -25.27 -12.43
C LEU A 7 -10.63 -26.39 -11.60
N GLU A 8 -11.95 -26.38 -11.50
CA GLU A 8 -12.73 -27.38 -10.74
C GLU A 8 -12.98 -28.67 -11.55
N ASN A 9 -12.66 -28.70 -12.85
CA ASN A 9 -12.84 -29.86 -13.71
C ASN A 9 -11.52 -30.66 -13.83
N PRO A 10 -11.42 -31.86 -13.22
CA PRO A 10 -10.22 -32.71 -13.33
C PRO A 10 -10.02 -33.30 -14.73
N GLU A 11 -11.03 -33.30 -15.59
CA GLU A 11 -10.96 -33.72 -17.00
C GLU A 11 -10.93 -32.52 -17.97
N ALA A 12 -10.58 -31.32 -17.49
CA ALA A 12 -10.45 -30.15 -18.35
C ALA A 12 -9.50 -30.42 -19.50
N SER A 13 -9.96 -30.13 -20.72
CA SER A 13 -9.11 -30.28 -21.91
C SER A 13 -8.05 -29.18 -21.96
N GLU A 14 -6.89 -29.46 -22.56
CA GLU A 14 -5.82 -28.48 -22.76
C GLU A 14 -6.33 -27.21 -23.47
N ALA A 15 -7.29 -27.37 -24.39
CA ALA A 15 -7.95 -26.25 -25.07
C ALA A 15 -8.73 -25.33 -24.10
N GLU A 16 -9.40 -25.91 -23.10
CA GLU A 16 -10.17 -25.17 -22.10
C GLU A 16 -9.26 -24.44 -21.10
N VAL A 17 -8.16 -25.10 -20.69
CA VAL A 17 -7.13 -24.49 -19.84
C VAL A 17 -6.48 -23.31 -20.54
N ASN A 18 -6.10 -23.47 -21.82
CA ASN A 18 -5.52 -22.39 -22.62
C ASN A 18 -6.51 -21.24 -22.85
N ALA A 19 -7.79 -21.53 -23.08
CA ALA A 19 -8.82 -20.50 -23.21
C ALA A 19 -9.03 -19.72 -21.89
N ALA A 20 -9.04 -20.41 -20.75
CA ALA A 20 -9.15 -19.79 -19.43
C ALA A 20 -7.91 -18.92 -19.12
N HIS A 21 -6.71 -19.43 -19.41
CA HIS A 21 -5.46 -18.69 -19.22
C HIS A 21 -5.41 -17.42 -20.09
N ALA A 22 -5.74 -17.53 -21.37
CA ALA A 22 -5.80 -16.37 -22.27
C ALA A 22 -6.82 -15.31 -21.81
N ALA A 23 -7.98 -15.74 -21.30
CA ALA A 23 -8.98 -14.83 -20.75
C ALA A 23 -8.50 -14.11 -19.49
N LEU A 24 -7.78 -14.81 -18.58
CA LEU A 24 -7.20 -14.21 -17.37
C LEU A 24 -6.08 -13.23 -17.71
N THR A 25 -5.17 -13.59 -18.61
CA THR A 25 -4.09 -12.71 -19.08
C THR A 25 -4.66 -11.44 -19.70
N LYS A 26 -5.67 -11.56 -20.58
CA LYS A 26 -6.35 -10.41 -21.18
C LYS A 26 -7.05 -9.52 -20.14
N ALA A 27 -7.62 -10.11 -19.09
CA ALA A 27 -8.24 -9.35 -18.00
C ALA A 27 -7.19 -8.60 -17.16
N LEU A 28 -6.01 -9.18 -16.94
CA LEU A 28 -4.89 -8.52 -16.27
C LEU A 28 -4.29 -7.40 -17.12
N GLU A 29 -4.12 -7.62 -18.42
CA GLU A 29 -3.69 -6.57 -19.37
C GLU A 29 -4.71 -5.42 -19.44
N GLY A 30 -6.01 -5.74 -19.39
CA GLY A 30 -7.09 -4.76 -19.31
C GLY A 30 -7.25 -4.11 -17.93
N LEU A 31 -6.54 -4.61 -16.90
CA LEU A 31 -6.48 -4.03 -15.57
C LEU A 31 -5.44 -2.91 -15.48
N VAL A 32 -4.75 -2.57 -16.57
CA VAL A 32 -4.02 -1.30 -16.69
C VAL A 32 -4.98 -0.19 -16.30
N ALA A 33 -4.66 0.47 -15.18
CA ALA A 33 -5.45 1.56 -14.62
C ALA A 33 -5.81 2.53 -15.75
N LYS A 34 -7.11 2.77 -15.94
CA LYS A 34 -7.57 3.82 -16.86
C LYS A 34 -6.77 5.09 -16.53
N PRO A 35 -6.03 5.69 -17.48
CA PRO A 35 -5.46 7.01 -17.28
C PRO A 35 -6.63 7.99 -17.24
N GLY A 36 -7.21 8.18 -16.05
CA GLY A 36 -8.47 8.90 -15.89
C GLY A 36 -9.17 8.66 -14.56
N ASP A 37 -8.93 7.53 -13.88
CA ASP A 37 -9.35 7.38 -12.48
C ASP A 37 -8.31 8.02 -11.56
N THR A 38 -8.39 9.35 -11.44
CA THR A 38 -7.72 10.11 -10.38
C THR A 38 -8.46 9.94 -9.04
N THR A 39 -8.99 8.75 -8.73
CA THR A 39 -9.24 8.39 -7.34
C THR A 39 -7.86 8.27 -6.71
N ALA A 40 -7.35 9.42 -6.28
CA ALA A 40 -6.13 9.57 -5.54
C ALA A 40 -6.04 8.40 -4.57
N ILE A 41 -5.03 7.56 -4.77
CA ILE A 41 -4.63 6.65 -3.69
C ILE A 41 -4.22 7.62 -2.58
N LYS A 42 -5.13 7.83 -1.63
CA LYS A 42 -4.86 8.61 -0.43
C LYS A 42 -3.81 7.83 0.33
N THR A 43 -2.54 8.09 0.02
CA THR A 43 -1.45 7.93 0.97
C THR A 43 -1.66 8.98 2.06
N GLY A 44 -2.71 8.81 2.87
CA GLY A 44 -2.81 9.39 4.21
C GLY A 44 -2.13 8.40 5.15
N ASP A 45 -1.18 8.75 6.01
CA ASP A 45 -1.03 10.02 6.69
C ASP A 45 0.46 10.27 7.04
N ASN A 46 1.11 11.22 6.36
CA ASN A 46 2.41 11.75 6.81
C ASN A 46 2.26 12.72 8.00
N SER A 47 1.02 13.02 8.41
CA SER A 47 0.73 13.91 9.54
C SER A 47 1.31 13.39 10.86
N LEU A 48 1.47 12.07 11.01
CA LEU A 48 2.03 11.46 12.23
C LEU A 48 3.54 11.73 12.38
N ILE A 49 4.26 11.90 11.27
CA ILE A 49 5.71 12.17 11.30
C ILE A 49 5.98 13.61 11.76
N GLY A 50 5.19 14.58 11.30
CA GLY A 50 5.32 15.97 11.74
C GLY A 50 5.07 16.17 13.24
N THR A 51 4.02 15.53 13.78
CA THR A 51 3.67 15.64 15.21
C THR A 51 4.65 14.90 16.11
N SER A 52 5.14 13.71 15.71
CA SER A 52 6.14 12.98 16.49
C SER A 52 7.48 13.72 16.57
N ILE A 53 7.95 14.34 15.48
CA ILE A 53 9.18 15.16 15.49
C ILE A 53 9.03 16.38 16.40
N ALA A 54 7.88 17.06 16.39
CA ALA A 54 7.61 18.21 17.24
C ALA A 54 7.60 17.85 18.74
N LEU A 55 7.00 16.70 19.10
CA LEU A 55 6.99 16.22 20.48
C LEU A 55 8.39 15.80 20.96
N MET A 56 9.19 15.15 20.10
CA MET A 56 10.58 14.80 20.45
C MET A 56 11.45 16.03 20.68
N SER A 57 11.33 17.05 19.83
CA SER A 57 12.11 18.28 19.97
C SER A 57 11.70 19.09 21.20
N LEU A 58 10.42 19.13 21.57
CA LEU A 58 9.96 19.72 22.84
C LEU A 58 10.51 18.95 24.07
N SER A 59 10.52 17.61 24.02
CA SER A 59 11.10 16.78 25.08
C SER A 59 12.60 17.04 25.27
N LEU A 60 13.34 17.15 24.16
CA LEU A 60 14.78 17.43 24.18
C LEU A 60 15.08 18.84 24.71
N ALA A 61 14.29 19.84 24.33
CA ALA A 61 14.41 21.21 24.84
C ALA A 61 14.25 21.27 26.38
N ARG A 62 13.30 20.52 26.95
CA ARG A 62 13.11 20.42 28.40
C ARG A 62 14.36 19.87 29.10
N ILE A 63 14.95 18.79 28.57
CA ILE A 63 16.16 18.18 29.17
C ILE A 63 17.34 19.17 29.15
N LEU A 64 17.52 19.89 28.05
CA LEU A 64 18.60 20.89 27.92
C LEU A 64 18.41 22.07 28.88
N TYR A 65 17.17 22.54 29.05
CA TYR A 65 16.84 23.59 30.01
C TYR A 65 17.14 23.18 31.46
N PHE A 66 16.69 21.98 31.87
CA PHE A 66 16.99 21.44 33.21
C PHE A 66 18.49 21.25 33.46
N LYS A 67 19.26 20.86 32.43
CA LYS A 67 20.71 20.75 32.55
C LYS A 67 21.38 22.11 32.71
N LYS A 68 20.90 23.15 32.00
CA LYS A 68 21.37 24.53 32.18
C LYS A 68 21.12 25.03 33.61
N GLU A 69 19.93 24.81 34.14
CA GLU A 69 19.58 25.22 35.50
C GLU A 69 20.46 24.55 36.58
N LYS A 70 20.81 23.27 36.39
CA LYS A 70 21.73 22.56 37.30
C LYS A 70 23.20 22.97 37.16
N VAL A 71 23.62 23.47 36.00
CA VAL A 71 25.00 23.92 35.74
C VAL A 71 25.18 25.38 36.16
N LEU A 72 24.11 26.16 36.20
CA LEU A 72 24.12 27.57 36.60
C LEU A 72 23.91 27.80 38.10
N LYS A 73 23.92 26.73 38.91
CA LYS A 73 23.84 26.75 40.38
C LYS A 73 25.12 26.17 40.96
#